data_AF-A0A453E6K6-F1
#
_entry.id   AF-A0A453E6K6-F1
#
_cell.length_a   1.000
_cell.length_b   1.000
_cell.length_c   1.000
_cell.angle_alpha   90.00
_cell.angle_beta   90.00
_cell.angle_gamma   90.00
#
_symmetry.space_group_name_H-M   'P 1'
#
loop_
_entity.id
_entity.type
_entity.pdbx_description
1 polymer ?
#
loop_
_entity_poly.entity_id
_entity_poly.type
_entity_poly.pdbx_seq_one_letter_code
_entity_poly.pdbx_strand_id
1 'polypeptide(L)'
;MAIVYVLLVALITAASHAPDGAHGQTWHGDLAALAAAGRLRSDPNATLAASTDFGNITAALPAAVLFPSSPADVAALLRAAHTTAAWPYTISFRGRGHSVMGQALAPGGVVVDMPSLGGPSSAARINVSADGQYVDAGGEQMWIDVLRATLERGVAPRSWTDYLHLTVGGTLSNAGISGQTYRHGPQISNVLELDVITGYGEMVTCSKSLNADLFDAALGGLGQFGVIVRARIALEPAPTRARWARLVYTDFAAFSADQERLAAPGPDGAFGPMSYLEGAVYVNHSLAAGLKNSGGFFTDADVARIVAVAAARNATTVYVIEATLNYDSATAASVDQELSSVLATLRHEEGLAFVRDASYLEFLDRVHGEEVALDKIGLWRVPHPWLIVLVPRSRIADFDRGVFKGILQGTDIAGPLVVYPLNKSKWDDGMSAVTPAEEVFYAVSLLFSSVANDLKRLEAQNQKILRFCDLAGIGYKEYLGHYTAHGDWVRHFGSKWQRFVEMKDKYDPKRLLSPGQDIFNLLL
;
A
#
# COMPACT_ATOMS: atom_id res chain seq x y z
N MET A 1 -8.73 26.07 -25.88
CA MET A 1 -7.47 26.76 -26.25
C MET A 1 -6.46 26.90 -25.11
N ALA A 2 -6.85 26.82 -23.82
CA ALA A 2 -5.90 26.91 -22.70
C ALA A 2 -5.08 25.61 -22.45
N ILE A 3 -5.59 24.45 -22.86
CA ILE A 3 -4.95 23.13 -22.68
C ILE A 3 -3.71 22.95 -23.58
N VAL A 4 -3.69 23.59 -24.75
CA VAL A 4 -2.52 23.56 -25.66
C VAL A 4 -1.38 24.43 -25.12
N TYR A 5 -1.68 25.45 -24.32
CA TYR A 5 -0.67 26.38 -23.79
C TYR A 5 0.10 25.79 -22.60
N VAL A 6 -0.53 24.95 -21.77
CA VAL A 6 0.16 24.28 -20.64
C VAL A 6 1.12 23.19 -21.14
N LEU A 7 0.73 22.45 -22.19
CA LEU A 7 1.60 21.49 -22.87
C LEU A 7 2.78 22.18 -23.58
N LEU A 8 2.55 23.33 -24.22
CA LEU A 8 3.64 24.09 -24.87
C LEU A 8 4.62 24.70 -23.85
N VAL A 9 4.13 25.22 -22.71
CA VAL A 9 5.00 25.83 -21.70
C VAL A 9 5.86 24.78 -21.00
N ALA A 10 5.34 23.58 -20.73
CA ALA A 10 6.14 22.45 -20.22
C ALA A 10 7.20 21.98 -21.24
N LEU A 11 6.89 22.01 -22.54
CA LEU A 11 7.84 21.73 -23.62
C LEU A 11 8.91 22.82 -23.77
N ILE A 12 8.59 24.10 -23.51
CA ILE A 12 9.51 25.23 -23.70
C ILE A 12 10.44 25.43 -22.47
N THR A 13 9.98 25.15 -21.25
CA THR A 13 10.86 25.15 -20.07
C THR A 13 11.78 23.93 -20.01
N ALA A 14 11.40 22.81 -20.63
CA ALA A 14 12.29 21.65 -20.81
C ALA A 14 13.31 21.84 -21.96
N ALA A 15 13.04 22.76 -22.91
CA ALA A 15 13.89 22.97 -24.08
C ALA A 15 15.00 24.02 -23.89
N SER A 16 15.04 24.77 -22.78
CA SER A 16 16.02 25.86 -22.60
C SER A 16 17.26 25.49 -21.79
N HIS A 17 17.40 24.24 -21.35
CA HIS A 17 18.67 23.66 -20.84
C HIS A 17 18.81 22.19 -21.28
N ALA A 18 18.48 21.88 -22.54
CA ALA A 18 18.96 20.65 -23.14
C ALA A 18 20.46 20.82 -23.41
N PRO A 19 21.36 20.04 -22.78
CA PRO A 19 22.71 19.97 -23.30
C PRO A 19 22.61 19.36 -24.69
N ASP A 20 23.11 20.09 -25.70
CA ASP A 20 23.38 19.54 -27.02
C ASP A 20 24.17 18.24 -26.88
N GLY A 21 23.53 17.11 -27.23
CA GLY A 21 24.18 15.81 -27.18
C GLY A 21 23.21 14.66 -27.06
N ALA A 22 22.73 14.15 -28.19
CA ALA A 22 22.42 12.72 -28.33
C ALA A 22 23.74 11.93 -28.23
N HIS A 23 24.38 11.96 -27.08
CA HIS A 23 25.44 11.04 -26.73
C HIS A 23 24.75 9.73 -26.35
N GLY A 24 24.80 8.74 -27.23
CA GLY A 24 24.43 7.38 -26.87
C GLY A 24 25.18 7.00 -25.60
N GLN A 25 24.46 6.81 -24.50
CA GLN A 25 25.04 6.31 -23.25
C GLN A 25 25.81 5.03 -23.56
N THR A 26 27.12 5.08 -23.37
CA THR A 26 27.98 3.94 -23.66
C THR A 26 28.05 3.09 -22.40
N TRP A 27 27.28 2.00 -22.39
CA TRP A 27 27.32 1.02 -21.32
C TRP A 27 28.57 0.15 -21.45
N HIS A 28 29.22 -0.18 -20.33
CA HIS A 28 30.43 -1.00 -20.29
C HIS A 28 30.18 -2.35 -19.60
N GLY A 29 31.01 -3.37 -19.90
CA GLY A 29 30.94 -4.68 -19.27
C GLY A 29 29.59 -5.39 -19.46
N ASP A 30 29.07 -6.00 -18.39
CA ASP A 30 27.78 -6.73 -18.40
C ASP A 30 26.60 -5.85 -18.85
N LEU A 31 26.65 -4.54 -18.60
CA LEU A 31 25.60 -3.61 -19.03
C LEU A 31 25.57 -3.43 -20.54
N ALA A 32 26.73 -3.52 -21.21
CA ALA A 32 26.78 -3.51 -22.68
C ALA A 32 26.06 -4.74 -23.26
N ALA A 33 26.20 -5.90 -22.62
CA ALA A 33 25.50 -7.11 -23.01
C ALA A 33 23.98 -6.99 -22.77
N LEU A 34 23.55 -6.40 -21.65
CA LEU A 34 22.12 -6.12 -21.39
C LEU A 34 21.53 -5.14 -22.40
N ALA A 35 22.27 -4.09 -22.76
CA ALA A 35 21.86 -3.13 -23.79
C ALA A 35 21.79 -3.79 -25.19
N ALA A 36 22.81 -4.57 -25.56
CA ALA A 36 22.84 -5.31 -26.83
C ALA A 36 21.70 -6.35 -26.95
N ALA A 37 21.29 -6.93 -25.82
CA ALA A 37 20.12 -7.82 -25.73
C ALA A 37 18.77 -7.08 -25.70
N GLY A 38 18.77 -5.75 -25.81
CA GLY A 38 17.55 -4.92 -25.77
C GLY A 38 16.89 -4.82 -24.39
N ARG A 39 17.58 -5.24 -23.33
CA ARG A 39 17.05 -5.25 -21.95
C ARG A 39 17.29 -3.95 -21.23
N LEU A 40 18.38 -3.24 -21.52
CA LEU A 40 18.63 -1.90 -20.98
C LEU A 40 18.32 -0.85 -22.05
N ARG A 41 17.25 -0.10 -21.84
CA ARG A 41 16.63 0.76 -22.85
C ARG A 41 16.63 2.22 -22.42
N SER A 42 17.08 3.10 -23.31
CA SER A 42 17.06 4.56 -23.13
C SER A 42 16.13 5.26 -24.13
N ASP A 43 15.26 4.50 -24.82
CA ASP A 43 14.30 5.09 -25.76
C ASP A 43 13.20 5.89 -25.03
N PRO A 44 12.63 6.93 -25.67
CA PRO A 44 11.61 7.77 -25.05
C PRO A 44 10.39 7.00 -24.54
N ASN A 45 9.96 5.93 -25.21
CA ASN A 45 8.79 5.17 -24.79
C ASN A 45 9.03 4.47 -23.45
N ALA A 46 10.20 3.82 -23.29
CA ALA A 46 10.57 3.17 -22.04
C ALA A 46 10.70 4.17 -20.89
N THR A 47 11.45 5.26 -21.10
CA THR A 47 11.73 6.25 -20.05
C THR A 47 10.48 7.03 -19.65
N LEU A 48 9.61 7.41 -20.59
CA LEU A 48 8.32 8.04 -20.30
C LEU A 48 7.39 7.11 -19.49
N ALA A 49 7.29 5.83 -19.85
CA ALA A 49 6.44 4.87 -19.13
C ALA A 49 6.87 4.64 -17.68
N ALA A 50 8.17 4.84 -17.39
CA ALA A 50 8.75 4.72 -16.06
C ALA A 50 8.82 6.05 -15.28
N SER A 51 8.33 7.16 -15.86
CA SER A 51 8.49 8.50 -15.29
C SER A 51 7.34 8.99 -14.41
N THR A 52 6.24 8.26 -14.36
CA THR A 52 5.03 8.58 -13.58
C THR A 52 4.62 7.40 -12.70
N ASP A 53 3.75 7.65 -11.73
CA ASP A 53 3.16 6.65 -10.85
C ASP A 53 1.65 6.88 -10.68
N PHE A 54 1.01 6.06 -9.84
CA PHE A 54 -0.42 6.15 -9.55
C PHE A 54 -0.80 7.48 -8.90
N GLY A 55 0.10 8.08 -8.12
CA GLY A 55 -0.07 9.41 -7.55
C GLY A 55 -0.39 10.47 -8.59
N ASN A 56 0.26 10.40 -9.76
CA ASN A 56 0.06 11.35 -10.87
C ASN A 56 0.18 12.83 -10.44
N ILE A 57 1.10 13.08 -9.51
CA ILE A 57 1.43 14.40 -8.95
C ILE A 57 2.87 14.78 -9.30
N THR A 58 3.80 13.83 -9.12
CA THR A 58 5.22 13.99 -9.42
C THR A 58 5.59 13.17 -10.65
N ALA A 59 6.51 13.71 -11.47
CA ALA A 59 7.09 12.98 -12.60
C ALA A 59 8.60 13.26 -12.68
N ALA A 60 9.37 12.22 -13.00
CA ALA A 60 10.81 12.33 -13.18
C ALA A 60 11.31 11.30 -14.19
N LEU A 61 11.99 11.76 -15.23
CA LEU A 61 12.54 10.88 -16.26
C LEU A 61 13.76 10.11 -15.73
N PRO A 62 13.82 8.77 -15.89
CA PRO A 62 15.06 8.04 -15.76
C PRO A 62 15.94 8.21 -17.00
N ALA A 63 17.24 7.97 -16.85
CA ALA A 63 18.15 7.89 -17.99
C ALA A 63 17.96 6.58 -18.79
N ALA A 64 17.63 5.48 -18.10
CA ALA A 64 17.33 4.20 -18.74
C ALA A 64 16.36 3.35 -17.93
N VAL A 65 15.79 2.33 -18.57
CA VAL A 65 14.94 1.32 -17.95
C VAL A 65 15.52 -0.06 -18.25
N LEU A 66 15.75 -0.85 -17.19
CA LEU A 66 16.12 -2.25 -17.29
C LEU A 66 14.85 -3.12 -17.30
N PHE A 67 14.69 -3.95 -18.33
CA PHE A 67 13.68 -5.00 -18.49
C PHE A 67 14.36 -6.36 -18.28
N PRO A 68 14.62 -6.77 -17.02
CA PRO A 68 15.37 -7.97 -16.72
C PRO A 68 14.58 -9.22 -17.11
N SER A 69 15.26 -10.25 -17.65
CA SER A 69 14.63 -11.55 -17.90
C SER A 69 14.94 -12.57 -16.81
N SER A 70 15.83 -12.23 -15.87
CA SER A 70 16.19 -13.08 -14.73
C SER A 70 16.75 -12.22 -13.58
N PRO A 71 16.75 -12.72 -12.34
CA PRO A 71 17.42 -12.04 -11.23
C PRO A 71 18.91 -11.76 -11.48
N ALA A 72 19.58 -12.56 -12.33
CA ALA A 72 20.98 -12.35 -12.68
C ALA A 72 21.22 -11.04 -13.45
N ASP A 73 20.26 -10.57 -14.24
CA ASP A 73 20.34 -9.29 -14.96
C ASP A 73 20.31 -8.11 -13.98
N VAL A 74 19.45 -8.21 -12.96
CA VAL A 74 19.36 -7.20 -11.89
C VAL A 74 20.64 -7.20 -11.05
N ALA A 75 21.16 -8.40 -10.73
CA ALA A 75 22.43 -8.53 -10.04
C ALA A 75 23.61 -7.99 -10.85
N ALA A 76 23.61 -8.15 -12.17
CA ALA A 76 24.63 -7.57 -13.05
C ALA A 76 24.61 -6.04 -13.03
N LEU A 77 23.41 -5.43 -13.07
CA LEU A 77 23.26 -3.98 -12.90
C LEU A 77 23.82 -3.50 -11.56
N LEU A 78 23.43 -4.15 -10.46
CA LEU A 78 23.84 -3.75 -9.11
C LEU A 78 25.34 -3.99 -8.87
N ARG A 79 25.91 -5.09 -9.39
CA ARG A 79 27.37 -5.31 -9.35
C ARG A 79 28.13 -4.25 -10.16
N ALA A 80 27.65 -3.91 -11.35
CA ALA A 80 28.27 -2.86 -12.16
C ALA A 80 28.23 -1.50 -11.42
N ALA A 81 27.11 -1.18 -10.79
CA ALA A 81 26.96 0.03 -9.97
C ALA A 81 27.90 0.04 -8.75
N HIS A 82 28.06 -1.10 -8.08
CA HIS A 82 28.95 -1.23 -6.94
C HIS A 82 30.44 -1.14 -7.34
N THR A 83 30.86 -1.85 -8.39
CA THR A 83 32.28 -1.96 -8.78
C THR A 83 32.80 -0.77 -9.57
N THR A 84 31.94 0.00 -10.24
CA THR A 84 32.34 1.20 -10.97
C THR A 84 32.58 2.36 -10.00
N ALA A 85 33.80 2.87 -9.93
CA ALA A 85 34.19 3.87 -8.92
C ALA A 85 33.30 5.13 -8.94
N ALA A 86 33.06 5.72 -10.12
CA ALA A 86 32.25 6.92 -10.30
C ALA A 86 30.91 6.59 -10.99
N TRP A 87 30.14 5.66 -10.41
CA TRP A 87 28.82 5.31 -10.92
C TRP A 87 27.81 6.46 -10.69
N PRO A 88 27.17 7.01 -11.75
CA PRO A 88 26.35 8.22 -11.61
C PRO A 88 24.85 7.96 -11.47
N TYR A 89 24.38 6.70 -11.60
CA TYR A 89 22.95 6.41 -11.74
C TYR A 89 22.34 5.85 -10.45
N THR A 90 21.38 6.55 -9.85
CA THR A 90 20.53 5.91 -8.84
C THR A 90 19.67 4.82 -9.47
N ILE A 91 19.21 3.85 -8.68
CA ILE A 91 18.50 2.66 -9.17
C ILE A 91 17.20 2.50 -8.39
N SER A 92 16.07 2.41 -9.09
CA SER A 92 14.77 2.14 -8.46
C SER A 92 14.16 0.84 -8.99
N PHE A 93 13.40 0.14 -8.15
CA PHE A 93 12.72 -1.10 -8.50
C PHE A 93 11.22 -0.85 -8.64
N ARG A 94 10.75 -0.71 -9.87
CA ARG A 94 9.34 -0.43 -10.15
C ARG A 94 8.56 -1.73 -10.20
N GLY A 95 7.64 -1.90 -9.25
CA GLY A 95 6.60 -2.93 -9.29
C GLY A 95 5.52 -2.57 -10.33
N ARG A 96 4.31 -2.21 -9.86
CA ARG A 96 3.24 -1.67 -10.72
C ARG A 96 3.13 -0.14 -10.72
N GLY A 97 4.09 0.54 -10.09
CA GLY A 97 4.09 2.01 -10.01
C GLY A 97 2.93 2.58 -9.19
N HIS A 98 2.46 1.86 -8.17
CA HIS A 98 1.35 2.28 -7.31
C HIS A 98 1.77 3.23 -6.15
N SER A 99 3.00 3.74 -6.23
CA SER A 99 3.49 4.85 -5.40
C SER A 99 2.66 6.12 -5.65
N VAL A 100 2.68 7.03 -4.66
CA VAL A 100 1.87 8.27 -4.71
C VAL A 100 2.70 9.54 -4.90
N MET A 101 4.00 9.50 -4.58
CA MET A 101 4.88 10.68 -4.57
C MET A 101 6.27 10.35 -5.12
N GLY A 102 6.34 9.52 -6.15
CA GLY A 102 7.58 9.27 -6.88
C GLY A 102 8.53 8.25 -6.24
N GLN A 103 8.11 7.53 -5.20
CA GLN A 103 8.98 6.57 -4.48
C GLN A 103 9.60 5.48 -5.39
N ALA A 104 8.92 5.14 -6.50
CA ALA A 104 9.40 4.18 -7.49
C ALA A 104 10.15 4.81 -8.67
N LEU A 105 10.42 6.12 -8.66
CA LEU A 105 11.16 6.83 -9.72
C LEU A 105 12.66 6.85 -9.44
N ALA A 106 13.45 7.06 -10.49
CA ALA A 106 14.89 7.28 -10.41
C ALA A 106 15.28 8.45 -11.33
N PRO A 107 15.17 9.71 -10.87
CA PRO A 107 15.50 10.90 -11.68
C PRO A 107 16.91 10.81 -12.28
N GLY A 108 17.03 10.78 -13.60
CA GLY A 108 18.32 10.61 -14.30
C GLY A 108 19.03 9.28 -14.05
N GLY A 109 18.39 8.31 -13.39
CA GLY A 109 18.94 7.02 -13.01
C GLY A 109 18.47 5.85 -13.88
N VAL A 110 18.47 4.65 -13.31
CA VAL A 110 17.94 3.43 -13.93
C VAL A 110 16.70 2.95 -13.17
N VAL A 111 15.57 2.82 -13.85
CA VAL A 111 14.41 2.12 -13.31
C VAL A 111 14.47 0.65 -13.74
N VAL A 112 14.36 -0.27 -12.80
CA VAL A 112 14.18 -1.69 -13.09
C VAL A 112 12.68 -1.98 -13.18
N ASP A 113 12.21 -2.37 -14.36
CA ASP A 113 10.87 -2.88 -14.59
C ASP A 113 10.77 -4.31 -14.03
N MET A 114 10.39 -4.43 -12.76
CA MET A 114 10.30 -5.73 -12.11
C MET A 114 9.36 -6.71 -12.82
N PRO A 115 8.18 -6.29 -13.35
CA PRO A 115 7.26 -7.20 -14.05
C PRO A 115 7.89 -8.01 -15.19
N SER A 116 8.95 -7.50 -15.83
CA SER A 116 9.69 -8.23 -16.87
C SER A 116 10.27 -9.58 -16.40
N LEU A 117 10.57 -9.74 -15.09
CA LEU A 117 11.02 -11.02 -14.51
C LEU A 117 9.96 -12.13 -14.61
N GLY A 118 8.68 -11.77 -14.72
CA GLY A 118 7.59 -12.72 -14.93
C GLY A 118 7.64 -13.41 -16.29
N GLY A 119 8.35 -12.82 -17.26
CA GLY A 119 8.43 -13.32 -18.62
C GLY A 119 7.04 -13.51 -19.28
N PRO A 120 6.93 -14.40 -20.27
CA PRO A 120 5.64 -14.70 -20.92
C PRO A 120 4.66 -15.49 -20.05
N SER A 121 5.10 -16.07 -18.92
CA SER A 121 4.27 -16.90 -18.04
C SER A 121 4.62 -16.66 -16.57
N SER A 122 3.73 -15.95 -15.86
CA SER A 122 3.84 -15.67 -14.43
C SER A 122 3.83 -16.94 -13.56
N ALA A 123 3.25 -18.04 -14.03
CA ALA A 123 3.08 -19.27 -13.26
C ALA A 123 4.41 -19.89 -12.79
N ALA A 124 5.49 -19.77 -13.57
CA ALA A 124 6.81 -20.29 -13.19
C ALA A 124 7.45 -19.53 -12.01
N ARG A 125 6.91 -18.37 -11.64
CA ARG A 125 7.43 -17.50 -10.58
C ARG A 125 6.60 -17.59 -9.30
N ILE A 126 5.62 -18.49 -9.22
CA ILE A 126 4.78 -18.72 -8.05
C ILE A 126 4.72 -20.23 -7.82
N ASN A 127 5.27 -20.71 -6.69
CA ASN A 127 5.34 -22.12 -6.37
C ASN A 127 4.78 -22.39 -4.97
N VAL A 128 3.63 -23.05 -4.92
CA VAL A 128 3.01 -23.51 -3.67
C VAL A 128 3.72 -24.77 -3.20
N SER A 129 4.17 -24.77 -1.95
CA SER A 129 4.88 -25.89 -1.35
C SER A 129 4.07 -27.19 -1.43
N ALA A 130 4.77 -28.33 -1.46
CA ALA A 130 4.12 -29.63 -1.57
C ALA A 130 3.14 -29.92 -0.41
N ASP A 131 3.46 -29.42 0.79
CA ASP A 131 2.64 -29.51 2.00
C ASP A 131 1.60 -28.39 2.16
N GLY A 132 1.56 -27.41 1.24
CA GLY A 132 0.61 -26.30 1.27
C GLY A 132 0.84 -25.27 2.38
N GLN A 133 1.96 -25.31 3.10
CA GLN A 133 2.23 -24.38 4.21
C GLN A 133 2.71 -22.99 3.77
N TYR A 134 3.33 -22.88 2.60
CA TYR A 134 3.83 -21.62 2.07
C TYR A 134 3.78 -21.55 0.55
N VAL A 135 3.90 -20.34 0.01
CA VAL A 135 4.13 -20.09 -1.42
C VAL A 135 5.44 -19.30 -1.58
N ASP A 136 6.30 -19.76 -2.48
CA ASP A 136 7.44 -19.00 -2.97
C ASP A 136 6.99 -18.17 -4.17
N ALA A 137 6.91 -16.85 -4.02
CA ALA A 137 6.49 -15.92 -5.07
C ALA A 137 7.63 -14.98 -5.45
N GLY A 138 7.80 -14.74 -6.76
CA GLY A 138 8.70 -13.72 -7.28
C GLY A 138 8.32 -12.32 -6.77
N GLY A 139 9.30 -11.48 -6.45
CA GLY A 139 9.04 -10.13 -5.94
C GLY A 139 8.27 -9.24 -6.92
N GLU A 140 8.30 -9.57 -8.21
CA GLU A 140 7.56 -8.90 -9.27
C GLU A 140 6.09 -9.31 -9.38
N GLN A 141 5.70 -10.45 -8.79
CA GLN A 141 4.38 -11.04 -8.96
C GLN A 141 3.32 -10.20 -8.26
N MET A 142 2.12 -10.12 -8.86
CA MET A 142 1.00 -9.43 -8.23
C MET A 142 0.30 -10.36 -7.22
N TRP A 143 -0.28 -9.79 -6.17
CA TRP A 143 -1.02 -10.57 -5.18
C TRP A 143 -2.24 -11.30 -5.77
N ILE A 144 -2.89 -10.75 -6.81
CA ILE A 144 -3.98 -11.45 -7.51
C ILE A 144 -3.50 -12.74 -8.20
N ASP A 145 -2.30 -12.75 -8.76
CA ASP A 145 -1.73 -13.94 -9.40
C ASP A 145 -1.30 -14.97 -8.35
N VAL A 146 -0.74 -14.50 -7.23
CA VAL A 146 -0.45 -15.36 -6.06
C VAL A 146 -1.72 -16.00 -5.53
N LEU A 147 -2.79 -15.23 -5.33
CA LEU A 147 -4.08 -15.74 -4.86
C LEU A 147 -4.63 -16.82 -5.80
N ARG A 148 -4.65 -16.57 -7.12
CA ARG A 148 -5.13 -17.55 -8.10
C ARG A 148 -4.34 -18.87 -8.03
N ALA A 149 -3.01 -18.78 -8.04
CA ALA A 149 -2.15 -19.96 -7.96
C ALA A 149 -2.30 -20.74 -6.64
N THR A 150 -2.51 -20.05 -5.51
CA THR A 150 -2.71 -20.71 -4.22
C THR A 150 -4.09 -21.36 -4.13
N LEU A 151 -5.13 -20.73 -4.68
CA LEU A 151 -6.48 -21.27 -4.69
C LEU A 151 -6.59 -22.58 -5.50
N GLU A 152 -5.82 -22.74 -6.59
CA GLU A 152 -5.70 -24.01 -7.32
C GLU A 152 -5.20 -25.17 -6.43
N ARG A 153 -4.55 -24.84 -5.31
CA ARG A 153 -4.03 -25.78 -4.31
C ARG A 153 -4.83 -25.80 -3.01
N GLY A 154 -5.98 -25.10 -2.96
CA GLY A 154 -6.86 -25.07 -1.79
C GLY A 154 -6.31 -24.27 -0.61
N VAL A 155 -5.36 -23.36 -0.84
CA VAL A 155 -4.68 -22.56 0.18
C VAL A 155 -4.63 -21.08 -0.22
N ALA A 156 -4.41 -20.19 0.74
CA ALA A 156 -4.34 -18.76 0.49
C ALA A 156 -3.43 -18.05 1.52
N PRO A 157 -2.78 -16.93 1.15
CA PRO A 157 -2.17 -16.01 2.12
C PRO A 157 -3.17 -15.53 3.18
N ARG A 158 -2.67 -15.24 4.38
CA ARG A 158 -3.50 -14.89 5.55
C ARG A 158 -3.73 -13.39 5.73
N SER A 159 -2.82 -12.57 5.20
CA SER A 159 -2.87 -11.11 5.27
C SER A 159 -2.79 -10.51 3.87
N TRP A 160 -3.60 -9.50 3.62
CA TRP A 160 -3.81 -8.91 2.31
C TRP A 160 -3.61 -7.40 2.31
N THR A 161 -3.74 -6.83 1.11
CA THR A 161 -4.02 -5.41 0.87
C THR A 161 -5.40 -5.30 0.23
N ASP A 162 -6.08 -4.16 0.37
CA ASP A 162 -7.42 -4.00 -0.20
C ASP A 162 -7.44 -4.09 -1.74
N TYR A 163 -6.32 -3.71 -2.37
CA TYR A 163 -6.11 -3.80 -3.80
C TYR A 163 -5.03 -4.86 -4.12
N LEU A 164 -5.35 -5.83 -4.97
CA LEU A 164 -4.50 -7.01 -5.21
C LEU A 164 -3.56 -6.89 -6.42
N HIS A 165 -3.69 -5.86 -7.24
CA HIS A 165 -2.82 -5.61 -8.40
C HIS A 165 -1.55 -4.84 -7.99
N LEU A 166 -1.06 -5.13 -6.79
CA LEU A 166 0.19 -4.66 -6.21
C LEU A 166 1.21 -5.79 -6.22
N THR A 167 2.50 -5.48 -6.34
CA THR A 167 3.52 -6.53 -6.32
C THR A 167 3.88 -6.98 -4.90
N VAL A 168 4.29 -8.24 -4.78
CA VAL A 168 4.83 -8.82 -3.54
C VAL A 168 5.96 -7.95 -3.00
N GLY A 169 7.00 -7.68 -3.79
CA GLY A 169 8.15 -6.88 -3.34
C GLY A 169 7.78 -5.44 -2.96
N GLY A 170 6.82 -4.83 -3.65
CA GLY A 170 6.40 -3.44 -3.38
C GLY A 170 5.66 -3.31 -2.04
N THR A 171 4.71 -4.20 -1.79
CA THR A 171 3.95 -4.21 -0.52
C THR A 171 4.82 -4.60 0.68
N LEU A 172 5.69 -5.61 0.54
CA LEU A 172 6.63 -6.03 1.58
C LEU A 172 7.70 -4.97 1.89
N SER A 173 8.02 -4.10 0.92
CA SER A 173 8.88 -2.94 1.17
C SER A 173 8.21 -1.83 1.99
N ASN A 174 6.89 -1.91 2.22
CA ASN A 174 6.12 -0.94 3.01
C ASN A 174 5.57 -1.57 4.29
N ALA A 175 4.55 -2.43 4.17
CA ALA A 175 4.02 -3.29 5.22
C ALA A 175 3.00 -4.29 4.63
N GLY A 176 2.05 -3.77 3.84
CA GLY A 176 0.90 -4.52 3.34
C GLY A 176 -0.17 -4.72 4.41
N ILE A 177 -1.11 -3.77 4.51
CA ILE A 177 -2.17 -3.76 5.52
C ILE A 177 -3.56 -3.86 4.87
N SER A 178 -4.49 -4.49 5.57
CA SER A 178 -5.93 -4.58 5.28
C SER A 178 -6.65 -5.07 6.55
N GLY A 179 -7.95 -5.31 6.49
CA GLY A 179 -8.76 -5.75 7.62
C GLY A 179 -8.39 -7.11 8.25
N GLN A 180 -7.45 -7.89 7.70
CA GLN A 180 -6.94 -9.10 8.38
C GLN A 180 -5.73 -8.81 9.29
N THR A 181 -5.11 -7.64 9.15
CA THR A 181 -3.87 -7.26 9.84
C THR A 181 -4.02 -7.28 11.35
N TYR A 182 -5.20 -6.99 11.90
CA TYR A 182 -5.41 -7.00 13.35
C TYR A 182 -5.15 -8.39 13.98
N ARG A 183 -5.39 -9.49 13.25
CA ARG A 183 -5.27 -10.87 13.74
C ARG A 183 -4.02 -11.58 13.24
N HIS A 184 -3.62 -11.35 11.98
CA HIS A 184 -2.49 -12.01 11.33
C HIS A 184 -1.23 -11.13 11.23
N GLY A 185 -1.32 -9.85 11.59
CA GLY A 185 -0.27 -8.87 11.30
C GLY A 185 -0.26 -8.46 9.82
N PRO A 186 0.55 -7.46 9.45
CA PRO A 186 0.70 -7.05 8.06
C PRO A 186 1.34 -8.15 7.21
N GLN A 187 1.37 -7.99 5.89
CA GLN A 187 2.03 -8.95 4.99
C GLN A 187 3.50 -9.20 5.39
N ILE A 188 4.22 -8.17 5.86
CA ILE A 188 5.60 -8.32 6.36
C ILE A 188 5.72 -9.28 7.56
N SER A 189 4.69 -9.45 8.38
CA SER A 189 4.66 -10.41 9.49
C SER A 189 4.34 -11.85 9.04
N ASN A 190 4.02 -12.05 7.76
CA ASN A 190 3.62 -13.33 7.18
C ASN A 190 4.65 -13.87 6.16
N VAL A 191 5.87 -13.34 6.20
CA VAL A 191 7.00 -13.80 5.37
C VAL A 191 7.91 -14.69 6.21
N LEU A 192 8.32 -15.83 5.65
CA LEU A 192 9.22 -16.80 6.29
C LEU A 192 10.68 -16.61 5.86
N GLU A 193 10.90 -16.18 4.62
CA GLU A 193 12.22 -16.08 3.98
C GLU A 193 12.14 -15.15 2.76
N LEU A 194 13.22 -14.46 2.43
CA LEU A 194 13.39 -13.64 1.22
C LEU A 194 14.67 -14.03 0.48
N ASP A 195 14.64 -13.91 -0.85
CA ASP A 195 15.86 -13.74 -1.64
C ASP A 195 15.97 -12.27 -2.05
N VAL A 196 17.06 -11.63 -1.66
CA VAL A 196 17.32 -10.20 -1.86
C VAL A 196 18.62 -10.02 -2.62
N ILE A 197 18.62 -9.18 -3.65
CA ILE A 197 19.86 -8.71 -4.27
C ILE A 197 20.22 -7.36 -3.65
N THR A 198 21.34 -7.30 -2.92
CA THR A 198 21.78 -6.09 -2.18
C THR A 198 22.36 -5.02 -3.12
N GLY A 199 22.69 -3.85 -2.60
CA GLY A 199 23.39 -2.79 -3.34
C GLY A 199 24.78 -3.19 -3.85
N TYR A 200 25.37 -4.29 -3.35
CA TYR A 200 26.58 -4.89 -3.90
C TYR A 200 26.34 -5.73 -5.17
N GLY A 201 25.07 -6.07 -5.45
CA GLY A 201 24.70 -7.02 -6.49
C GLY A 201 24.90 -8.49 -6.11
N GLU A 202 24.94 -8.78 -4.81
CA GLU A 202 25.00 -10.13 -4.24
C GLU A 202 23.59 -10.65 -3.97
N MET A 203 23.31 -11.88 -4.39
CA MET A 203 22.08 -12.59 -4.04
C MET A 203 22.22 -13.19 -2.65
N VAL A 204 21.35 -12.77 -1.72
CA VAL A 204 21.34 -13.22 -0.34
C VAL A 204 19.98 -13.77 0.02
N THR A 205 19.92 -15.04 0.41
CA THR A 205 18.75 -15.60 1.08
C THR A 205 18.79 -15.21 2.56
N CYS A 206 17.68 -14.70 3.07
CA CYS A 206 17.56 -14.23 4.45
C CYS A 206 16.22 -14.60 5.10
N SER A 207 16.24 -14.84 6.40
CA SER A 207 15.11 -15.22 7.24
C SER A 207 15.42 -14.83 8.69
N LYS A 208 14.51 -15.09 9.64
CA LYS A 208 14.80 -14.90 11.06
C LYS A 208 15.97 -15.74 11.59
N SER A 209 16.37 -16.82 10.90
CA SER A 209 17.48 -17.71 11.32
C SER A 209 18.75 -17.54 10.48
N LEU A 210 18.71 -16.80 9.38
CA LEU A 210 19.83 -16.63 8.45
C LEU A 210 19.85 -15.20 7.91
N ASN A 211 20.96 -14.46 8.06
CA ASN A 211 21.05 -13.05 7.62
C ASN A 211 19.87 -12.20 8.12
N ALA A 212 19.46 -12.41 9.37
CA ALA A 212 18.24 -11.86 9.95
C ALA A 212 18.20 -10.33 9.96
N ASP A 213 19.35 -9.68 10.02
CA ASP A 213 19.49 -8.24 9.90
C ASP A 213 19.07 -7.72 8.51
N LEU A 214 19.44 -8.40 7.42
CA LEU A 214 18.94 -8.08 6.08
C LEU A 214 17.43 -8.35 5.96
N PHE A 215 16.97 -9.46 6.53
CA PHE A 215 15.55 -9.82 6.52
C PHE A 215 14.69 -8.74 7.18
N ASP A 216 15.08 -8.32 8.38
CA ASP A 216 14.40 -7.27 9.13
C ASP A 216 14.51 -5.90 8.44
N ALA A 217 15.68 -5.59 7.87
CA ALA A 217 15.90 -4.35 7.15
C ALA A 217 15.00 -4.26 5.90
N ALA A 218 14.91 -5.32 5.10
CA ALA A 218 14.15 -5.34 3.85
C ALA A 218 12.63 -5.21 4.06
N LEU A 219 12.09 -5.78 5.13
CA LEU A 219 10.65 -5.75 5.43
C LEU A 219 10.25 -4.38 6.01
N GLY A 220 9.43 -3.65 5.25
CA GLY A 220 9.19 -2.21 5.47
C GLY A 220 10.40 -1.33 5.17
N GLY A 221 11.38 -1.86 4.41
CA GLY A 221 12.66 -1.21 4.15
C GLY A 221 12.65 -0.16 3.04
N LEU A 222 11.50 0.13 2.45
CA LEU A 222 11.32 1.18 1.42
C LEU A 222 12.26 1.01 0.21
N GLY A 223 12.67 -0.23 -0.11
CA GLY A 223 13.60 -0.55 -1.19
C GLY A 223 15.06 -0.14 -0.95
N GLN A 224 15.42 0.26 0.28
CA GLN A 224 16.71 0.90 0.57
C GLN A 224 17.91 -0.03 0.64
N PHE A 225 17.69 -1.33 0.88
CA PHE A 225 18.75 -2.29 1.22
C PHE A 225 19.00 -3.34 0.13
N GLY A 226 18.14 -3.36 -0.89
CA GLY A 226 18.18 -4.35 -1.96
C GLY A 226 16.81 -4.57 -2.58
N VAL A 227 16.79 -5.38 -3.62
CA VAL A 227 15.57 -5.77 -4.31
C VAL A 227 15.15 -7.18 -3.91
N ILE A 228 13.91 -7.31 -3.46
CA ILE A 228 13.28 -8.60 -3.19
C ILE A 228 12.95 -9.26 -4.53
N VAL A 229 13.56 -10.42 -4.81
CA VAL A 229 13.32 -11.20 -6.04
C VAL A 229 12.55 -12.50 -5.79
N ARG A 230 12.46 -12.94 -4.54
CA ARG A 230 11.54 -13.99 -4.08
C ARG A 230 11.15 -13.72 -2.62
N ALA A 231 9.90 -14.01 -2.27
CA ALA A 231 9.44 -14.09 -0.89
C ALA A 231 8.73 -15.43 -0.65
N ARG A 232 9.01 -16.05 0.50
CA ARG A 232 8.26 -17.20 1.02
C ARG A 232 7.15 -16.70 1.93
N ILE A 233 5.90 -16.85 1.51
CA ILE A 233 4.73 -16.29 2.18
C ILE A 233 3.94 -17.42 2.85
N ALA A 234 3.56 -17.24 4.11
CA ALA A 234 2.78 -18.21 4.87
C ALA A 234 1.35 -18.34 4.31
N LEU A 235 0.86 -19.58 4.26
CA LEU A 235 -0.49 -19.90 3.77
C LEU A 235 -1.37 -20.50 4.86
N GLU A 236 -2.67 -20.43 4.65
CA GLU A 236 -3.70 -21.17 5.39
C GLU A 236 -4.65 -21.88 4.42
N PRO A 237 -5.45 -22.86 4.90
CA PRO A 237 -6.53 -23.42 4.09
C PRO A 237 -7.44 -22.31 3.56
N ALA A 238 -7.70 -22.30 2.26
CA ALA A 238 -8.51 -21.26 1.65
C ALA A 238 -9.99 -21.45 2.01
N PRO A 239 -10.66 -20.46 2.62
CA PRO A 239 -12.11 -20.48 2.71
C PRO A 239 -12.72 -20.36 1.31
N THR A 240 -13.94 -20.86 1.12
CA THR A 240 -14.60 -20.79 -0.18
C THR A 240 -15.45 -19.54 -0.33
N ARG A 241 -15.98 -19.01 0.78
CA ARG A 241 -16.92 -17.89 0.80
C ARG A 241 -16.65 -16.94 1.96
N ALA A 242 -17.17 -15.72 1.81
CA ALA A 242 -17.11 -14.68 2.83
C ALA A 242 -18.53 -14.11 3.03
N ARG A 243 -19.04 -14.22 4.26
CA ARG A 243 -20.24 -13.51 4.66
C ARG A 243 -19.84 -12.08 5.03
N TRP A 244 -20.26 -11.11 4.23
CA TRP A 244 -19.76 -9.73 4.24
C TRP A 244 -20.82 -8.77 4.79
N ALA A 245 -20.54 -8.18 5.94
CA ALA A 245 -21.45 -7.29 6.65
C ALA A 245 -20.95 -5.84 6.66
N ARG A 246 -21.89 -4.89 6.56
CA ARG A 246 -21.68 -3.46 6.85
C ARG A 246 -22.67 -2.97 7.89
N LEU A 247 -22.16 -2.32 8.94
CA LEU A 247 -22.92 -1.89 10.11
C LEU A 247 -22.79 -0.38 10.29
N VAL A 248 -23.92 0.33 10.31
CA VAL A 248 -23.93 1.80 10.30
C VAL A 248 -24.00 2.38 11.71
N TYR A 249 -23.24 3.44 11.96
CA TYR A 249 -23.18 4.18 13.21
C TYR A 249 -23.26 5.69 12.96
N THR A 250 -23.85 6.43 13.89
CA THR A 250 -23.80 7.91 13.92
C THR A 250 -22.94 8.46 15.06
N ASP A 251 -22.54 7.60 16.00
CA ASP A 251 -21.64 7.93 17.10
C ASP A 251 -20.27 7.27 16.91
N PHE A 252 -19.22 8.09 16.93
CA PHE A 252 -17.84 7.63 16.80
C PHE A 252 -17.40 6.78 17.99
N ALA A 253 -17.88 7.09 19.20
CA ALA A 253 -17.49 6.34 20.39
C ALA A 253 -18.05 4.90 20.36
N ALA A 254 -19.30 4.73 19.92
CA ALA A 254 -19.87 3.41 19.64
C ALA A 254 -19.09 2.67 18.53
N PHE A 255 -18.88 3.33 17.39
CA PHE A 255 -18.16 2.78 16.23
C PHE A 255 -16.75 2.28 16.59
N SER A 256 -15.93 3.15 17.18
CA SER A 256 -14.52 2.83 17.51
C SER A 256 -14.41 1.73 18.55
N ALA A 257 -15.22 1.77 19.61
CA ALA A 257 -15.20 0.74 20.65
C ALA A 257 -15.74 -0.62 20.15
N ASP A 258 -16.66 -0.63 19.19
CA ASP A 258 -17.13 -1.89 18.57
C ASP A 258 -16.09 -2.46 17.61
N GLN A 259 -15.34 -1.63 16.86
CA GLN A 259 -14.16 -2.10 16.13
C GLN A 259 -13.10 -2.67 17.07
N GLU A 260 -12.76 -1.98 18.16
CA GLU A 260 -11.81 -2.48 19.16
C GLU A 260 -12.27 -3.80 19.77
N ARG A 261 -13.57 -3.95 20.07
CA ARG A 261 -14.14 -5.21 20.57
C ARG A 261 -13.95 -6.35 19.57
N LEU A 262 -14.22 -6.11 18.29
CA LEU A 262 -14.07 -7.13 17.24
C LEU A 262 -12.60 -7.48 16.99
N ALA A 263 -11.70 -6.51 17.16
CA ALA A 263 -10.26 -6.69 16.95
C ALA A 263 -9.50 -7.20 18.19
N ALA A 264 -10.11 -7.20 19.38
CA ALA A 264 -9.44 -7.55 20.61
C ALA A 264 -9.14 -9.06 20.69
N PRO A 265 -7.93 -9.47 21.12
CA PRO A 265 -7.68 -10.83 21.50
C PRO A 265 -8.41 -11.17 22.81
N GLY A 266 -8.89 -12.41 22.93
CA GLY A 266 -9.41 -12.99 24.16
C GLY A 266 -8.29 -13.26 25.19
N PRO A 267 -8.64 -13.73 26.39
CA PRO A 267 -7.68 -13.97 27.47
C PRO A 267 -6.59 -15.01 27.14
N ASP A 268 -6.86 -15.91 26.20
CA ASP A 268 -5.94 -16.92 25.68
C ASP A 268 -5.13 -16.45 24.46
N GLY A 269 -5.33 -15.19 24.03
CA GLY A 269 -4.70 -14.61 22.86
C GLY A 269 -5.41 -14.92 21.53
N ALA A 270 -6.51 -15.68 21.54
CA ALA A 270 -7.28 -15.99 20.35
C ALA A 270 -8.18 -14.81 19.95
N PHE A 271 -8.33 -14.56 18.64
CA PHE A 271 -9.26 -13.52 18.15
C PHE A 271 -10.67 -14.06 18.00
N GLY A 272 -11.63 -13.14 17.98
CA GLY A 272 -13.02 -13.43 17.65
C GLY A 272 -13.21 -13.99 16.22
N PRO A 273 -14.47 -14.28 15.84
CA PRO A 273 -14.78 -15.01 14.63
C PRO A 273 -14.56 -14.21 13.34
N MET A 274 -14.60 -12.87 13.39
CA MET A 274 -14.44 -12.04 12.19
C MET A 274 -13.10 -12.29 11.50
N SER A 275 -13.10 -12.53 10.20
CA SER A 275 -11.89 -12.79 9.41
C SER A 275 -11.28 -11.51 8.85
N TYR A 276 -12.10 -10.50 8.62
CA TYR A 276 -11.72 -9.16 8.15
C TYR A 276 -12.49 -8.11 8.97
N LEU A 277 -11.84 -6.99 9.27
CA LEU A 277 -12.43 -5.84 9.93
C LEU A 277 -11.81 -4.53 9.41
N GLU A 278 -12.64 -3.69 8.80
CA GLU A 278 -12.32 -2.31 8.48
C GLU A 278 -13.44 -1.36 8.92
N GLY A 279 -13.33 -0.10 8.55
CA GLY A 279 -14.43 0.84 8.64
C GLY A 279 -14.27 2.02 7.69
N ALA A 280 -15.39 2.66 7.37
CA ALA A 280 -15.46 3.81 6.48
C ALA A 280 -16.14 4.99 7.17
N VAL A 281 -15.72 6.20 6.80
CA VAL A 281 -16.28 7.47 7.26
C VAL A 281 -16.93 8.19 6.08
N TYR A 282 -18.15 8.68 6.30
CA TYR A 282 -18.88 9.48 5.33
C TYR A 282 -19.26 10.82 5.97
N VAL A 283 -18.84 11.93 5.34
CA VAL A 283 -19.20 13.28 5.78
C VAL A 283 -20.56 13.68 5.20
N ASN A 284 -21.36 14.43 5.95
CA ASN A 284 -22.77 14.69 5.60
C ASN A 284 -22.96 15.32 4.21
N HIS A 285 -22.09 16.27 3.81
CA HIS A 285 -22.20 16.96 2.52
C HIS A 285 -22.18 16.02 1.31
N SER A 286 -21.39 14.95 1.37
CA SER A 286 -21.24 13.96 0.31
C SER A 286 -21.80 12.57 0.68
N LEU A 287 -22.60 12.46 1.75
CA LEU A 287 -23.03 11.18 2.34
C LEU A 287 -23.69 10.25 1.31
N ALA A 288 -24.73 10.72 0.63
CA ALA A 288 -25.47 9.88 -0.32
C ALA A 288 -24.60 9.44 -1.51
N ALA A 289 -23.78 10.34 -2.04
CA ALA A 289 -22.86 10.03 -3.14
C ALA A 289 -21.77 9.04 -2.70
N GLY A 290 -21.17 9.26 -1.53
CA GLY A 290 -20.16 8.37 -0.96
C GLY A 290 -20.70 6.96 -0.71
N LEU A 291 -21.91 6.83 -0.16
CA LEU A 291 -22.53 5.51 0.05
C LEU A 291 -22.84 4.79 -1.27
N LYS A 292 -23.28 5.51 -2.31
CA LYS A 292 -23.49 4.92 -3.66
C LYS A 292 -22.18 4.44 -4.29
N ASN A 293 -21.09 5.16 -4.06
CA ASN A 293 -19.77 4.83 -4.61
C ASN A 293 -19.00 3.79 -3.78
N SER A 294 -19.63 3.15 -2.79
CA SER A 294 -18.97 2.22 -1.86
C SER A 294 -18.89 0.78 -2.41
N GLY A 295 -18.37 0.63 -3.64
CA GLY A 295 -18.24 -0.68 -4.31
C GLY A 295 -19.58 -1.32 -4.67
N GLY A 296 -20.64 -0.51 -4.79
CA GLY A 296 -21.99 -0.99 -5.06
C GLY A 296 -22.61 -1.83 -3.94
N PHE A 297 -22.12 -1.70 -2.68
CA PHE A 297 -22.62 -2.48 -1.54
C PHE A 297 -24.03 -2.07 -1.08
N PHE A 298 -24.33 -0.78 -1.07
CA PHE A 298 -25.64 -0.26 -0.68
C PHE A 298 -26.53 -0.06 -1.92
N THR A 299 -27.78 -0.51 -1.85
CA THR A 299 -28.80 -0.16 -2.84
C THR A 299 -29.29 1.28 -2.64
N ASP A 300 -29.97 1.87 -3.63
CA ASP A 300 -30.56 3.21 -3.46
C ASP A 300 -31.53 3.29 -2.26
N ALA A 301 -32.24 2.21 -1.96
CA ALA A 301 -33.12 2.11 -0.80
C ALA A 301 -32.32 2.11 0.52
N ASP A 302 -31.20 1.40 0.58
CA ASP A 302 -30.32 1.39 1.75
C ASP A 302 -29.73 2.77 1.99
N VAL A 303 -29.25 3.44 0.93
CA VAL A 303 -28.73 4.81 1.02
C VAL A 303 -29.79 5.77 1.55
N ALA A 304 -31.04 5.69 1.07
CA ALA A 304 -32.12 6.53 1.57
C ALA A 304 -32.40 6.31 3.07
N ARG A 305 -32.36 5.06 3.55
CA ARG A 305 -32.54 4.73 4.97
C ARG A 305 -31.40 5.29 5.84
N ILE A 306 -30.16 5.15 5.39
CA ILE A 306 -28.99 5.66 6.11
C ILE A 306 -29.05 7.19 6.22
N VAL A 307 -29.36 7.88 5.11
CA VAL A 307 -29.50 9.34 5.08
C VAL A 307 -30.63 9.80 6.01
N ALA A 308 -31.76 9.10 6.03
CA ALA A 308 -32.87 9.42 6.92
C ALA A 308 -32.49 9.29 8.41
N VAL A 309 -31.76 8.23 8.78
CA VAL A 309 -31.27 8.06 10.16
C VAL A 309 -30.23 9.14 10.52
N ALA A 310 -29.29 9.44 9.62
CA ALA A 310 -28.31 10.51 9.84
C ALA A 310 -28.99 11.86 10.08
N ALA A 311 -30.03 12.19 9.30
CA ALA A 311 -30.82 13.41 9.48
C ALA A 311 -31.56 13.42 10.82
N ALA A 312 -32.20 12.30 11.20
CA ALA A 312 -32.92 12.18 12.47
C ALA A 312 -32.00 12.29 13.70
N ARG A 313 -30.73 11.92 13.56
CA ARG A 313 -29.69 12.04 14.60
C ARG A 313 -28.95 13.38 14.57
N ASN A 314 -29.25 14.26 13.62
CA ASN A 314 -28.48 15.48 13.34
C ASN A 314 -26.96 15.19 13.16
N ALA A 315 -26.63 14.05 12.56
CA ALA A 315 -25.25 13.59 12.42
C ALA A 315 -24.54 14.32 11.26
N THR A 316 -23.38 14.91 11.54
CA THR A 316 -22.49 15.50 10.52
C THR A 316 -21.59 14.45 9.85
N THR A 317 -21.52 13.26 10.45
CA THR A 317 -20.64 12.17 10.04
C THR A 317 -21.35 10.85 10.30
N VAL A 318 -21.26 9.94 9.34
CA VAL A 318 -21.74 8.55 9.44
C VAL A 318 -20.53 7.63 9.36
N TYR A 319 -20.52 6.60 10.19
CA TYR A 319 -19.46 5.60 10.23
C TYR A 319 -20.02 4.24 9.84
N VAL A 320 -19.22 3.41 9.19
CA VAL A 320 -19.63 2.07 8.79
C VAL A 320 -18.53 1.10 9.18
N ILE A 321 -18.82 0.14 10.05
CA ILE A 321 -17.94 -1.03 10.21
C ILE A 321 -18.16 -1.93 9.01
N GLU A 322 -17.08 -2.41 8.41
CA GLU A 322 -17.11 -3.45 7.38
C GLU A 322 -16.40 -4.68 7.93
N ALA A 323 -17.06 -5.84 7.92
CA ALA A 323 -16.49 -7.06 8.45
C ALA A 323 -16.86 -8.28 7.60
N THR A 324 -16.02 -9.32 7.61
CA THR A 324 -16.38 -10.62 7.04
C THR A 324 -16.23 -11.75 8.02
N LEU A 325 -17.03 -12.79 7.81
CA LEU A 325 -16.86 -14.13 8.38
C LEU A 325 -16.58 -15.09 7.23
N ASN A 326 -15.35 -15.58 7.13
CA ASN A 326 -14.97 -16.56 6.12
C ASN A 326 -15.50 -17.94 6.51
N TYR A 327 -16.00 -18.69 5.54
CA TYR A 327 -16.58 -20.02 5.79
C TYR A 327 -16.38 -20.96 4.59
N ASP A 328 -16.62 -22.25 4.84
CA ASP A 328 -16.57 -23.30 3.83
C ASP A 328 -17.85 -24.16 3.84
N SER A 329 -17.86 -25.26 3.08
CA SER A 329 -19.03 -26.15 3.05
C SER A 329 -19.34 -26.82 4.39
N ALA A 330 -18.37 -26.95 5.29
CA ALA A 330 -18.56 -27.56 6.61
C ALA A 330 -19.23 -26.58 7.59
N THR A 331 -18.92 -25.29 7.52
CA THR A 331 -19.46 -24.26 8.42
C THR A 331 -20.62 -23.44 7.83
N ALA A 332 -21.00 -23.71 6.57
CA ALA A 332 -22.09 -23.02 5.87
C ALA A 332 -23.45 -23.05 6.62
N ALA A 333 -23.73 -24.11 7.38
CA ALA A 333 -25.00 -24.24 8.11
C ALA A 333 -25.06 -23.36 9.37
N SER A 334 -23.92 -22.96 9.93
CA SER A 334 -23.84 -22.18 11.18
C SER A 334 -23.45 -20.72 10.98
N VAL A 335 -22.93 -20.34 9.80
CA VAL A 335 -22.38 -19.00 9.54
C VAL A 335 -23.37 -17.86 9.83
N ASP A 336 -24.65 -18.03 9.51
CA ASP A 336 -25.68 -17.02 9.76
C ASP A 336 -25.99 -16.85 11.26
N GLN A 337 -26.00 -17.96 12.00
CA GLN A 337 -26.21 -17.95 13.44
C GLN A 337 -25.00 -17.32 14.16
N GLU A 338 -23.80 -17.65 13.72
CA GLU A 338 -22.56 -17.11 14.27
C GLU A 338 -22.45 -15.60 14.02
N LEU A 339 -22.69 -15.16 12.78
CA LEU A 339 -22.71 -13.73 12.45
C LEU A 339 -23.78 -13.01 13.29
N SER A 340 -25.00 -13.53 13.37
CA SER A 340 -26.08 -12.92 14.15
C SER A 340 -25.71 -12.79 15.63
N SER A 341 -25.02 -13.80 16.19
CA SER A 341 -24.55 -13.78 17.58
C SER A 341 -23.51 -12.69 17.81
N VAL A 342 -22.60 -12.47 16.85
CA VAL A 342 -21.62 -11.38 16.90
C VAL A 342 -22.31 -10.03 16.80
N LEU A 343 -23.18 -9.84 15.80
CA LEU A 343 -23.88 -8.58 15.56
C LEU A 343 -24.75 -8.14 16.75
N ALA A 344 -25.34 -9.09 17.47
CA ALA A 344 -26.13 -8.84 18.67
C ALA A 344 -25.33 -8.22 19.84
N THR A 345 -23.99 -8.29 19.81
CA THR A 345 -23.11 -7.67 20.81
C THR A 345 -22.72 -6.23 20.49
N LEU A 346 -23.11 -5.74 19.31
CA LEU A 346 -22.69 -4.45 18.76
C LEU A 346 -23.80 -3.40 18.87
N ARG A 347 -23.44 -2.14 18.72
CA ARG A 347 -24.25 -0.95 18.98
C ARG A 347 -24.48 -0.11 17.72
N HIS A 348 -24.48 -0.76 16.57
CA HIS A 348 -24.87 -0.15 15.30
C HIS A 348 -26.34 0.31 15.35
N GLU A 349 -26.71 1.24 14.47
CA GLU A 349 -28.09 1.72 14.37
C GLU A 349 -29.05 0.58 14.04
N GLU A 350 -30.15 0.50 14.79
CA GLU A 350 -31.11 -0.58 14.67
C GLU A 350 -31.65 -0.70 13.24
N GLY A 351 -31.62 -1.92 12.71
CA GLY A 351 -32.05 -2.22 11.34
C GLY A 351 -31.11 -1.73 10.24
N LEU A 352 -29.95 -1.14 10.55
CA LEU A 352 -28.92 -0.72 9.59
C LEU A 352 -27.69 -1.65 9.59
N ALA A 353 -27.94 -2.96 9.72
CA ALA A 353 -26.99 -4.00 9.37
C ALA A 353 -27.32 -4.56 7.98
N PHE A 354 -26.34 -4.55 7.09
CA PHE A 354 -26.48 -4.98 5.71
C PHE A 354 -25.52 -6.12 5.45
N VAL A 355 -26.01 -7.22 4.88
CA VAL A 355 -25.23 -8.45 4.72
C VAL A 355 -25.32 -8.93 3.28
N ARG A 356 -24.18 -9.30 2.71
CA ARG A 356 -24.02 -9.94 1.41
C ARG A 356 -23.20 -11.21 1.56
N ASP A 357 -23.30 -12.07 0.56
CA ASP A 357 -22.52 -13.30 0.49
C ASP A 357 -21.74 -13.33 -0.83
N ALA A 358 -20.44 -13.58 -0.76
CA ALA A 358 -19.55 -13.58 -1.93
C ALA A 358 -18.61 -14.78 -1.88
N SER A 359 -18.06 -15.19 -3.03
CA SER A 359 -16.89 -16.08 -3.00
C SER A 359 -15.70 -15.36 -2.35
N TYR A 360 -14.77 -16.14 -1.79
CA TYR A 360 -13.58 -15.57 -1.16
C TYR A 360 -12.74 -14.73 -2.14
N LEU A 361 -12.61 -15.20 -3.39
CA LEU A 361 -11.91 -14.46 -4.46
C LEU A 361 -12.62 -13.14 -4.81
N GLU A 362 -13.95 -13.15 -4.98
CA GLU A 362 -14.71 -11.92 -5.27
C GLU A 362 -14.58 -10.89 -4.15
N PHE A 363 -14.57 -11.32 -2.89
CA PHE A 363 -14.36 -10.40 -1.78
C PHE A 363 -12.95 -9.79 -1.79
N LEU A 364 -11.91 -10.61 -1.96
CA LEU A 364 -10.53 -10.12 -1.95
C LEU A 364 -10.21 -9.22 -3.15
N ASP A 365 -10.78 -9.49 -4.33
CA ASP A 365 -10.53 -8.72 -5.56
C ASP A 365 -11.58 -7.60 -5.80
N ARG A 366 -12.38 -7.25 -4.78
CA ARG A 366 -13.51 -6.30 -4.89
C ARG A 366 -13.12 -4.93 -5.45
N VAL A 367 -11.91 -4.44 -5.15
CA VAL A 367 -11.43 -3.12 -5.58
C VAL A 367 -11.05 -3.11 -7.07
N HIS A 368 -10.73 -4.25 -7.69
CA HIS A 368 -10.48 -4.29 -9.13
C HIS A 368 -11.74 -3.95 -9.94
N GLY A 369 -12.93 -4.34 -9.44
CA GLY A 369 -14.21 -3.92 -10.02
C GLY A 369 -14.38 -2.39 -10.00
N GLU A 370 -13.96 -1.74 -8.92
CA GLU A 370 -13.98 -0.27 -8.78
C GLU A 370 -12.98 0.40 -9.72
N GLU A 371 -11.75 -0.12 -9.82
CA GLU A 371 -10.76 0.33 -10.80
C GLU A 371 -11.34 0.32 -12.21
N VAL A 372 -11.90 -0.80 -12.65
CA VAL A 372 -12.44 -0.95 -14.00
C VAL A 372 -13.60 0.03 -14.24
N ALA A 373 -14.45 0.25 -13.24
CA ALA A 373 -15.56 1.19 -13.35
C ALA A 373 -15.08 2.65 -13.44
N LEU A 374 -14.12 3.06 -12.60
CA LEU A 374 -13.56 4.41 -12.57
C LEU A 374 -12.71 4.71 -13.80
N ASP A 375 -11.94 3.74 -14.30
CA ASP A 375 -11.08 3.92 -15.46
C ASP A 375 -11.91 4.18 -16.73
N LYS A 376 -13.03 3.48 -16.89
CA LYS A 376 -13.97 3.68 -18.02
C LYS A 376 -14.51 5.10 -18.11
N ILE A 377 -14.63 5.80 -16.99
CA ILE A 377 -15.12 7.18 -16.93
C ILE A 377 -13.99 8.20 -16.70
N GLY A 378 -12.73 7.77 -16.79
CA GLY A 378 -11.56 8.64 -16.68
C GLY A 378 -11.27 9.16 -15.26
N LEU A 379 -11.78 8.48 -14.23
CA LEU A 379 -11.60 8.86 -12.82
C LEU A 379 -10.56 8.02 -12.07
N TRP A 380 -9.98 6.99 -12.71
CA TRP A 380 -8.91 6.18 -12.11
C TRP A 380 -7.50 6.73 -12.35
N ARG A 381 -7.24 7.36 -13.51
CA ARG A 381 -5.92 7.91 -13.85
C ARG A 381 -5.84 9.42 -13.61
N VAL A 382 -6.29 9.86 -12.43
CA VAL A 382 -6.28 11.25 -11.97
C VAL A 382 -5.22 11.44 -10.87
N PRO A 383 -4.92 12.66 -10.41
CA PRO A 383 -4.04 12.85 -9.26
C PRO A 383 -4.64 12.30 -7.96
N HIS A 384 -3.83 11.57 -7.19
CA HIS A 384 -4.21 10.93 -5.91
C HIS A 384 -3.38 11.49 -4.75
N PRO A 385 -3.76 12.64 -4.17
CA PRO A 385 -3.11 13.21 -2.99
C PRO A 385 -3.56 12.44 -1.73
N TRP A 386 -3.25 11.15 -1.67
CA TRP A 386 -3.59 10.28 -0.56
C TRP A 386 -2.82 10.70 0.70
N LEU A 387 -3.50 10.63 1.85
CA LEU A 387 -2.87 10.77 3.16
C LEU A 387 -3.22 9.54 3.99
N ILE A 388 -2.21 8.76 4.35
CA ILE A 388 -2.39 7.57 5.17
C ILE A 388 -1.54 7.69 6.43
N VAL A 389 -2.20 7.66 7.59
CA VAL A 389 -1.55 7.83 8.89
C VAL A 389 -1.97 6.73 9.86
N LEU A 390 -1.03 6.32 10.70
CA LEU A 390 -1.22 5.43 11.83
C LEU A 390 -1.38 6.29 13.08
N VAL A 391 -2.56 6.28 13.68
CA VAL A 391 -2.94 7.14 14.81
C VAL A 391 -3.03 6.31 16.09
N PRO A 392 -2.34 6.67 17.20
CA PRO A 392 -2.48 5.95 18.46
C PRO A 392 -3.93 5.91 18.94
N ARG A 393 -4.37 4.78 19.52
CA ARG A 393 -5.76 4.58 19.96
C ARG A 393 -6.22 5.65 20.96
N SER A 394 -5.36 6.09 21.87
CA SER A 394 -5.68 7.16 22.83
C SER A 394 -6.08 8.49 22.18
N ARG A 395 -5.67 8.73 20.93
CA ARG A 395 -5.86 10.00 20.20
C ARG A 395 -6.84 9.90 19.03
N ILE A 396 -7.41 8.72 18.74
CA ILE A 396 -8.28 8.55 17.58
C ILE A 396 -9.57 9.37 17.67
N ALA A 397 -10.11 9.56 18.88
CA ALA A 397 -11.28 10.43 19.09
C ALA A 397 -10.94 11.92 18.88
N ASP A 398 -9.71 12.35 19.18
CA ASP A 398 -9.27 13.71 18.86
C ASP A 398 -9.12 13.91 17.35
N PHE A 399 -8.60 12.88 16.66
CA PHE A 399 -8.54 12.86 15.20
C PHE A 399 -9.94 12.93 14.58
N ASP A 400 -10.91 12.15 15.06
CA ASP A 400 -12.31 12.23 14.60
C ASP A 400 -12.87 13.65 14.75
N ARG A 401 -12.72 14.26 15.93
CA ARG A 401 -13.22 15.62 16.18
C ARG A 401 -12.55 16.66 15.30
N GLY A 402 -11.24 16.62 15.15
CA GLY A 402 -10.48 17.62 14.41
C GLY A 402 -10.54 17.46 12.90
N VAL A 403 -10.62 16.23 12.40
CA VAL A 403 -10.51 15.91 10.97
C VAL A 403 -11.89 15.60 10.40
N PHE A 404 -12.51 14.48 10.80
CA PHE A 404 -13.77 14.03 10.22
C PHE A 404 -14.94 14.97 10.54
N LYS A 405 -15.02 15.45 11.78
CA LYS A 405 -16.03 16.43 12.24
C LYS A 405 -15.55 17.89 12.15
N GLY A 406 -14.34 18.11 11.65
CA GLY A 406 -13.71 19.43 11.55
C GLY A 406 -13.27 19.74 10.12
N ILE A 407 -11.99 19.49 9.83
CA ILE A 407 -11.32 19.90 8.57
C ILE A 407 -12.05 19.42 7.30
N LEU A 408 -12.68 18.25 7.33
CA LEU A 408 -13.37 17.68 6.16
C LEU A 408 -14.83 18.14 6.01
N GLN A 409 -15.41 18.79 7.02
CA GLN A 409 -16.80 19.23 6.96
C GLN A 409 -16.99 20.34 5.93
N GLY A 410 -18.10 20.27 5.18
CA GLY A 410 -18.42 21.23 4.11
C GLY A 410 -17.56 21.08 2.85
N THR A 411 -16.84 19.96 2.68
CA THR A 411 -16.08 19.66 1.47
C THR A 411 -16.69 18.49 0.70
N ASP A 412 -16.58 18.53 -0.63
CA ASP A 412 -16.89 17.39 -1.47
C ASP A 412 -15.71 16.41 -1.44
N ILE A 413 -15.98 15.21 -0.92
CA ILE A 413 -15.01 14.13 -0.84
C ILE A 413 -15.20 13.17 -2.01
N ALA A 414 -14.17 13.06 -2.84
CA ALA A 414 -14.03 12.01 -3.85
C ALA A 414 -12.99 11.00 -3.39
N GLY A 415 -13.40 9.74 -3.24
CA GLY A 415 -12.58 8.65 -2.70
C GLY A 415 -12.96 8.26 -1.27
N PRO A 416 -12.58 7.05 -0.83
CA PRO A 416 -12.96 6.54 0.49
C PRO A 416 -12.12 7.14 1.63
N LEU A 417 -12.75 7.26 2.80
CA LEU A 417 -12.10 7.58 4.07
C LEU A 417 -12.16 6.33 4.95
N VAL A 418 -11.04 5.61 5.09
CA VAL A 418 -10.99 4.31 5.77
C VAL A 418 -10.36 4.48 7.15
N VAL A 419 -10.94 3.85 8.17
CA VAL A 419 -10.43 3.86 9.55
C VAL A 419 -10.71 2.55 10.27
N TYR A 420 -9.66 1.93 10.82
CA TYR A 420 -9.78 0.67 11.57
C TYR A 420 -8.61 0.42 12.53
N PRO A 421 -8.85 -0.27 13.66
CA PRO A 421 -7.82 -0.56 14.64
C PRO A 421 -6.93 -1.73 14.21
N LEU A 422 -5.68 -1.68 14.68
CA LEU A 422 -4.63 -2.66 14.47
C LEU A 422 -3.97 -2.98 15.81
N ASN A 423 -3.55 -4.23 15.98
CA ASN A 423 -2.89 -4.70 17.20
C ASN A 423 -1.37 -4.70 17.00
N LYS A 424 -0.64 -3.90 17.78
CA LYS A 424 0.82 -3.80 17.73
C LYS A 424 1.51 -5.13 18.02
N SER A 425 0.91 -5.99 18.84
CA SER A 425 1.40 -7.35 19.10
C SER A 425 1.53 -8.24 17.86
N LYS A 426 0.98 -7.83 16.72
CA LYS A 426 1.13 -8.50 15.41
C LYS A 426 2.19 -7.88 14.50
N TRP A 427 2.90 -6.87 14.99
CA TRP A 427 3.98 -6.19 14.30
C TRP A 427 5.31 -6.53 14.97
N ASP A 428 6.33 -6.77 14.16
CA ASP A 428 7.69 -6.98 14.67
C ASP A 428 8.44 -5.65 14.65
N ASP A 429 8.77 -5.12 15.83
CA ASP A 429 9.45 -3.84 15.93
C ASP A 429 10.92 -3.89 15.50
N GLY A 430 11.50 -5.08 15.32
CA GLY A 430 12.84 -5.27 14.74
C GLY A 430 12.91 -4.92 13.25
N MET A 431 11.77 -4.99 12.54
CA MET A 431 11.65 -4.64 11.13
C MET A 431 11.64 -3.11 10.91
N SER A 432 11.95 -2.70 9.68
CA SER A 432 12.06 -1.28 9.31
C SER A 432 10.74 -0.51 9.37
N ALA A 433 9.59 -1.18 9.26
CA ALA A 433 8.29 -0.54 9.34
C ALA A 433 8.11 0.23 10.67
N VAL A 434 7.52 1.41 10.60
CA VAL A 434 7.33 2.30 11.75
C VAL A 434 5.86 2.34 12.15
N THR A 435 5.59 2.09 13.43
CA THR A 435 4.24 2.13 14.01
C THR A 435 4.19 3.05 15.23
N PRO A 436 3.01 3.54 15.62
CA PRO A 436 2.79 4.09 16.95
C PRO A 436 3.23 3.15 18.09
N ALA A 437 3.49 3.71 19.26
CA ALA A 437 3.96 2.95 20.42
C ALA A 437 2.85 2.18 21.14
N GLU A 438 1.59 2.61 21.03
CA GLU A 438 0.46 2.00 21.73
C GLU A 438 0.13 0.59 21.21
N GLU A 439 -0.36 -0.28 22.10
CA GLU A 439 -0.78 -1.65 21.78
C GLU A 439 -1.88 -1.72 20.72
N VAL A 440 -2.74 -0.69 20.69
CA VAL A 440 -3.72 -0.50 19.62
C VAL A 440 -3.43 0.84 18.96
N PHE A 441 -3.47 0.87 17.65
CA PHE A 441 -3.44 2.08 16.84
C PHE A 441 -4.34 1.90 15.62
N TYR A 442 -4.76 2.99 15.00
CA TYR A 442 -5.67 2.96 13.87
C TYR A 442 -4.92 3.24 12.57
N ALA A 443 -5.16 2.44 11.55
CA ALA A 443 -4.91 2.87 10.19
C ALA A 443 -6.00 3.86 9.79
N VAL A 444 -5.60 5.04 9.30
CA VAL A 444 -6.50 6.05 8.75
C VAL A 444 -6.02 6.39 7.34
N SER A 445 -6.79 5.99 6.34
CA SER A 445 -6.47 6.18 4.92
C SER A 445 -7.46 7.15 4.30
N LEU A 446 -7.02 8.36 4.01
CA LEU A 446 -7.78 9.40 3.32
C LEU A 446 -7.42 9.35 1.83
N LEU A 447 -8.18 8.58 1.06
CA LEU A 447 -7.84 8.20 -0.32
C LEU A 447 -8.43 9.17 -1.33
N PHE A 448 -8.11 10.46 -1.20
CA PHE A 448 -8.66 11.52 -2.04
C PHE A 448 -8.26 11.38 -3.52
N SER A 449 -9.20 11.65 -4.43
CA SER A 449 -8.96 11.80 -5.87
C SER A 449 -9.23 13.23 -6.31
N SER A 450 -8.28 13.86 -7.02
CA SER A 450 -8.43 15.19 -7.59
C SER A 450 -9.22 15.14 -8.90
N VAL A 451 -10.54 15.19 -8.82
CA VAL A 451 -11.44 15.06 -9.98
C VAL A 451 -11.92 16.40 -10.55
N ALA A 452 -11.68 17.52 -9.84
CA ALA A 452 -12.19 18.85 -10.21
C ALA A 452 -11.06 19.88 -10.43
N ASN A 453 -9.86 19.41 -10.78
CA ASN A 453 -8.64 20.23 -10.85
C ASN A 453 -8.34 20.94 -9.51
N ASP A 454 -8.57 20.22 -8.41
CA ASP A 454 -8.54 20.71 -7.04
C ASP A 454 -7.36 20.17 -6.22
N LEU A 455 -6.36 19.58 -6.89
CA LEU A 455 -5.15 19.01 -6.29
C LEU A 455 -4.51 19.93 -5.22
N LYS A 456 -4.25 21.20 -5.53
CA LYS A 456 -3.64 22.15 -4.58
C LYS A 456 -4.46 22.34 -3.30
N ARG A 457 -5.79 22.29 -3.41
CA ARG A 457 -6.69 22.37 -2.24
C ARG A 457 -6.56 21.11 -1.38
N LEU A 458 -6.51 19.93 -2.02
CA LEU A 458 -6.35 18.65 -1.33
C LEU A 458 -4.97 18.53 -0.67
N GLU A 459 -3.90 18.95 -1.34
CA GLU A 459 -2.55 19.01 -0.76
C GLU A 459 -2.53 19.94 0.47
N ALA A 460 -3.11 21.14 0.36
CA ALA A 460 -3.23 22.06 1.50
C ALA A 460 -4.11 21.50 2.62
N GLN A 461 -5.13 20.71 2.30
CA GLN A 461 -5.99 20.02 3.27
C GLN A 461 -5.20 18.94 4.02
N ASN A 462 -4.41 18.12 3.32
CA ASN A 462 -3.53 17.12 3.93
C ASN A 462 -2.52 17.78 4.88
N GLN A 463 -1.87 18.87 4.44
CA GLN A 463 -0.95 19.63 5.29
C GLN A 463 -1.64 20.22 6.52
N LYS A 464 -2.89 20.68 6.38
CA LYS A 464 -3.68 21.16 7.52
C LYS A 464 -4.01 20.03 8.51
N ILE A 465 -4.26 18.82 8.03
CA ILE A 465 -4.49 17.63 8.88
C ILE A 465 -3.22 17.26 9.64
N LEU A 466 -2.07 17.17 8.96
CA LEU A 466 -0.78 16.87 9.59
C LEU A 466 -0.43 17.92 10.65
N ARG A 467 -0.56 19.21 10.31
CA ARG A 467 -0.35 20.31 11.26
C ARG A 467 -1.30 20.25 12.47
N PHE A 468 -2.56 19.88 12.26
CA PHE A 468 -3.49 19.66 13.37
C PHE A 468 -2.97 18.53 14.28
N CYS A 469 -2.51 17.43 13.70
CA CYS A 469 -1.97 16.30 14.45
C CYS A 469 -0.73 16.70 15.26
N ASP A 470 0.17 17.50 14.69
CA ASP A 470 1.35 18.02 15.38
C ASP A 470 0.99 18.95 16.55
N LEU A 471 0.12 19.94 16.31
CA LEU A 471 -0.31 20.90 17.33
C LEU A 471 -1.08 20.25 18.47
N ALA A 472 -1.86 19.21 18.17
CA ALA A 472 -2.57 18.42 19.16
C ALA A 472 -1.68 17.34 19.82
N GLY A 473 -0.43 17.18 19.38
CA GLY A 473 0.50 16.19 19.90
C GLY A 473 0.04 14.74 19.70
N ILE A 474 -0.60 14.42 18.57
CA ILE A 474 -1.23 13.12 18.31
C ILE A 474 -0.21 11.98 18.29
N GLY A 475 1.03 12.21 17.86
CA GLY A 475 2.06 11.17 17.80
C GLY A 475 1.80 10.12 16.71
N TYR A 476 1.24 10.56 15.57
CA TYR A 476 0.97 9.70 14.42
C TYR A 476 2.27 9.28 13.69
N LYS A 477 2.16 8.27 12.82
CA LYS A 477 3.19 7.91 11.83
C LYS A 477 2.56 7.84 10.45
N GLU A 478 3.16 8.44 9.43
CA GLU A 478 2.65 8.26 8.07
C GLU A 478 2.97 6.86 7.54
N TYR A 479 2.03 6.25 6.82
CA TYR A 479 2.22 5.01 6.06
C TYR A 479 2.16 5.36 4.57
N LEU A 480 3.08 4.83 3.76
CA LEU A 480 3.31 5.31 2.39
C LEU A 480 3.60 6.83 2.31
N GLY A 481 4.10 7.40 3.42
CA GLY A 481 4.45 8.81 3.52
C GLY A 481 5.64 9.17 2.64
N HIS A 482 5.81 10.46 2.40
CA HIS A 482 6.92 11.01 1.64
C HIS A 482 7.40 12.29 2.32
N TYR A 483 8.65 12.26 2.78
CA TYR A 483 9.30 13.40 3.42
C TYR A 483 10.47 13.86 2.57
N THR A 484 10.61 15.18 2.43
CA THR A 484 11.69 15.81 1.66
C THR A 484 12.76 16.45 2.53
N ALA A 485 12.67 16.30 3.86
CA ALA A 485 13.66 16.80 4.80
C ALA A 485 14.20 15.66 5.67
N HIS A 486 15.53 15.62 5.83
CA HIS A 486 16.22 14.62 6.64
C HIS A 486 15.68 14.57 8.09
N GLY A 487 15.41 15.75 8.68
CA GLY A 487 14.87 15.84 10.03
C GLY A 487 13.51 15.16 10.19
N ASP A 488 12.70 15.10 9.13
CA ASP A 488 11.38 14.47 9.15
C ASP A 488 11.52 12.95 9.12
N TRP A 489 12.45 12.41 8.33
CA TRP A 489 12.80 10.98 8.35
C TRP A 489 13.36 10.54 9.70
N VAL A 490 14.23 11.35 10.32
CA VAL A 490 14.72 11.07 11.69
C VAL A 490 13.56 11.03 12.69
N ARG A 491 12.60 11.97 12.62
CA ARG A 491 11.39 11.94 13.47
C ARG A 491 10.48 10.77 13.16
N HIS A 492 10.35 10.39 11.89
CA HIS A 492 9.58 9.24 11.44
C HIS A 492 10.12 7.96 12.09
N PHE A 493 11.38 7.60 11.85
CA PHE A 493 11.98 6.39 12.42
C PHE A 493 12.20 6.47 13.94
N GLY A 494 12.40 7.67 14.50
CA GLY A 494 12.65 7.86 15.93
C GLY A 494 13.87 7.06 16.40
N SER A 495 13.69 6.22 17.42
CA SER A 495 14.76 5.35 17.93
C SER A 495 15.29 4.34 16.92
N LYS A 496 14.53 4.02 15.86
CA LYS A 496 14.97 3.09 14.80
C LYS A 496 15.95 3.73 13.81
N TRP A 497 16.09 5.06 13.78
CA TRP A 497 16.87 5.76 12.75
C TRP A 497 18.31 5.27 12.66
N GLN A 498 18.99 5.13 13.80
CA GLN A 498 20.40 4.71 13.81
C GLN A 498 20.58 3.32 13.20
N ARG A 499 19.71 2.36 13.55
CA ARG A 499 19.71 1.02 12.93
C ARG A 499 19.45 1.10 11.43
N PHE A 500 18.53 1.95 10.99
CA PHE A 500 18.23 2.13 9.56
C PHE A 500 19.45 2.63 8.78
N VAL A 501 20.21 3.58 9.34
CA VAL A 501 21.48 4.08 8.78
C VAL A 501 22.54 2.98 8.76
N GLU A 502 22.71 2.24 9.85
CA GLU A 502 23.67 1.12 9.91
C GLU A 502 23.38 0.05 8.84
N MET A 503 22.10 -0.27 8.62
CA MET A 503 21.70 -1.20 7.56
C MET A 503 21.92 -0.61 6.16
N LYS A 504 21.75 0.71 5.99
CA LYS A 504 22.02 1.38 4.72
C LYS A 504 23.49 1.32 4.38
N ASP A 505 24.36 1.68 5.32
CA ASP A 505 25.81 1.60 5.15
C ASP A 505 26.27 0.16 4.90
N LYS A 506 25.59 -0.81 5.53
CA LYS A 506 25.88 -2.22 5.32
C LYS A 506 25.50 -2.69 3.92
N TYR A 507 24.29 -2.42 3.43
CA TYR A 507 23.75 -3.08 2.22
C TYR A 507 23.68 -2.21 0.96
N ASP A 508 23.73 -0.89 1.08
CA ASP A 508 23.81 0.07 -0.03
C ASP A 508 24.66 1.30 0.36
N PRO A 509 25.99 1.13 0.56
CA PRO A 509 26.87 2.21 1.01
C PRO A 509 26.99 3.36 0.02
N LYS A 510 26.69 3.13 -1.27
CA LYS A 510 26.67 4.17 -2.31
C LYS A 510 25.36 4.95 -2.36
N ARG A 511 24.36 4.55 -1.58
CA ARG A 511 23.06 5.24 -1.47
C ARG A 511 22.39 5.42 -2.83
N LEU A 512 22.38 4.35 -3.63
CA LEU A 512 21.83 4.36 -4.99
C LEU A 512 20.38 3.91 -5.03
N LEU A 513 19.95 3.07 -4.09
CA LEU A 513 18.71 2.32 -4.19
C LEU A 513 17.49 3.12 -3.76
N SER A 514 16.43 3.04 -4.58
CA SER A 514 15.11 3.66 -4.38
C SER A 514 15.21 5.13 -3.98
N PRO A 515 15.81 5.98 -4.82
CA PRO A 515 16.12 7.37 -4.49
C PRO A 515 14.88 8.22 -4.25
N GLY A 516 13.75 7.92 -4.91
CA GLY A 516 12.50 8.67 -4.76
C GLY A 516 11.85 8.57 -3.37
N GLN A 517 12.43 7.79 -2.46
CA GLN A 517 12.07 7.85 -1.04
C GLN A 517 12.61 9.11 -0.35
N ASP A 518 13.64 9.77 -0.91
CA ASP A 518 14.22 10.99 -0.36
C ASP A 518 14.74 10.84 1.08
N ILE A 519 15.26 9.64 1.42
CA ILE A 519 15.87 9.37 2.73
C ILE A 519 17.36 9.72 2.71
N PHE A 520 18.09 9.13 1.76
CA PHE A 520 19.55 9.28 1.61
C PHE A 520 19.95 9.98 0.31
N ASN A 521 18.96 10.41 -0.49
CA ASN A 521 19.12 11.00 -1.81
C ASN A 521 18.63 12.44 -1.88
N LEU A 522 18.41 13.06 -0.72
CA LEU A 522 18.08 14.47 -0.62
C LEU A 522 19.13 15.28 -1.38
N LEU A 523 18.68 15.97 -2.43
CA LEU A 523 19.49 16.90 -3.19
C LEU A 523 20.14 17.88 -2.19
N LEU A 524 21.47 17.90 -2.13
CA LEU A 524 22.25 18.91 -1.41
C LEU A 524 22.11 20.28 -2.09
#